data_AF-A0A973L8T2-F1
#
_entry.id   AF-A0A973L8T2-F1
#
_cell.length_a   1.000
_cell.length_b   1.000
_cell.length_c   1.000
_cell.angle_alpha   90.00
_cell.angle_beta   90.00
_cell.angle_gamma   90.00
#
_symmetry.space_group_name_H-M   'P 1'
#
loop_
_entity.id
_entity.type
_entity.pdbx_description
1 polymer ?
#
loop_
_entity_poly.entity_id
_entity_poly.type
_entity_poly.pdbx_seq_one_letter_code
_entity_poly.pdbx_strand_id
1 'polypeptide(L)'
;MKRTARLAGMLLASGGLLVISPVATQAATRTATTGVVTPAVTRHCASNEVELYTASTNVHTCLLGGYAHSVNFYECNFDWVNTGNNWVAFTWGVNNYSSYQPGMAPWTTWSIGQPVCIGRIDIDT
;
A
#
# COMPACT_ATOMS: atom_id res chain seq x y z
N MET A 1 15.70 -54.98 -43.56
CA MET A 1 15.12 -54.66 -42.24
C MET A 1 16.22 -54.79 -41.20
N LYS A 2 16.65 -53.68 -40.57
CA LYS A 2 17.74 -53.65 -39.58
C LYS A 2 17.18 -53.16 -38.25
N ARG A 3 17.33 -53.96 -37.18
CA ARG A 3 17.03 -53.58 -35.80
C ARG A 3 18.32 -53.57 -34.97
N THR A 4 18.60 -52.39 -34.41
CA THR A 4 19.16 -52.08 -33.09
C THR A 4 20.24 -53.00 -32.49
N ALA A 5 21.40 -52.41 -32.14
CA ALA A 5 21.67 -51.93 -30.77
C ALA A 5 23.15 -51.51 -30.65
N ARG A 6 23.42 -50.30 -30.15
CA ARG A 6 24.71 -49.87 -29.60
C ARG A 6 24.40 -49.44 -28.15
N LEU A 7 24.89 -50.15 -27.14
CA LEU A 7 26.23 -50.10 -26.51
C LEU A 7 26.45 -48.89 -25.61
N ALA A 8 27.09 -49.19 -24.47
CA ALA A 8 27.72 -48.31 -23.48
C ALA A 8 26.75 -47.61 -22.51
N GLY A 9 26.78 -47.80 -21.20
CA GLY A 9 27.88 -48.23 -20.33
C GLY A 9 28.82 -47.06 -20.05
N MET A 10 28.70 -46.43 -18.86
CA MET A 10 29.76 -45.74 -18.08
C MET A 10 29.07 -44.93 -16.99
N LEU A 11 29.27 -45.29 -15.71
CA LEU A 11 30.35 -44.94 -14.80
C LEU A 11 30.09 -43.63 -14.02
N LEU A 12 30.02 -43.82 -12.71
CA LEU A 12 30.03 -42.81 -11.65
C LEU A 12 31.37 -42.09 -11.61
N ALA A 13 31.37 -40.77 -11.45
CA ALA A 13 32.42 -40.03 -10.74
C ALA A 13 31.96 -38.59 -10.41
N SER A 14 31.65 -38.39 -9.13
CA SER A 14 32.08 -37.27 -8.28
C SER A 14 32.39 -35.90 -8.90
N GLY A 15 31.66 -34.88 -8.45
CA GLY A 15 32.11 -33.48 -8.53
C GLY A 15 31.12 -32.49 -7.95
N GLY A 16 31.45 -31.93 -6.78
CA GLY A 16 31.10 -30.58 -6.34
C GLY A 16 29.62 -30.18 -6.24
N LEU A 17 29.08 -30.18 -5.01
CA LEU A 17 27.86 -29.46 -4.68
C LEU A 17 28.14 -27.95 -4.69
N LEU A 18 27.93 -27.28 -5.83
CA LEU A 18 27.84 -25.82 -5.89
C LEU A 18 26.36 -25.44 -5.82
N VAL A 19 25.90 -25.04 -4.63
CA VAL A 19 24.58 -24.43 -4.43
C VAL A 19 24.62 -23.02 -5.01
N ILE A 20 24.31 -22.90 -6.30
CA ILE A 20 24.01 -21.61 -6.93
C ILE A 20 22.54 -21.33 -6.62
N SER A 21 22.28 -20.56 -5.57
CA SER A 21 20.94 -20.03 -5.32
C SER A 21 20.58 -19.07 -6.45
N PRO A 22 19.50 -19.29 -7.22
CA PRO A 22 19.01 -18.26 -8.11
C PRO A 22 18.50 -17.12 -7.23
N VAL A 23 19.14 -15.95 -7.30
CA VAL A 23 18.51 -14.71 -6.86
C VAL A 23 17.34 -14.51 -7.82
N ALA A 24 16.15 -14.91 -7.39
CA ALA A 24 14.92 -14.57 -8.07
C ALA A 24 14.77 -13.05 -7.97
N THR A 25 15.20 -12.33 -9.01
CA THR A 25 14.76 -10.96 -9.25
C THR A 25 13.28 -11.03 -9.54
N GLN A 26 12.46 -10.97 -8.47
CA GLN A 26 11.02 -10.83 -8.58
C GLN A 26 10.76 -9.42 -9.11
N ALA A 27 10.61 -9.31 -10.42
CA ALA A 27 9.92 -8.18 -11.02
C ALA A 27 8.48 -8.22 -10.49
N ALA A 28 8.22 -7.52 -9.39
CA ALA A 28 6.88 -7.36 -8.85
C ALA A 28 6.06 -6.58 -9.87
N THR A 29 5.30 -7.32 -10.68
CA THR A 29 4.27 -6.74 -11.52
C THR A 29 3.25 -6.14 -10.56
N ARG A 30 3.26 -4.81 -10.42
CA ARG A 30 2.25 -4.07 -9.64
C ARG A 30 0.91 -4.23 -10.34
N THR A 31 0.18 -5.27 -10.00
CA THR A 31 -1.26 -5.30 -10.18
C THR A 31 -1.84 -4.26 -9.23
N ALA A 32 -2.39 -3.17 -9.78
CA ALA A 32 -3.08 -2.15 -9.01
C ALA A 32 -4.38 -2.73 -8.45
N THR A 33 -4.29 -3.38 -7.30
CA THR A 33 -5.45 -3.64 -6.46
C THR A 33 -5.74 -2.35 -5.71
N THR A 34 -6.90 -1.76 -5.91
CA THR A 34 -7.47 -0.80 -4.96
C THR A 34 -7.61 -1.54 -3.63
N GLY A 35 -6.65 -1.31 -2.74
CA GLY A 35 -6.52 -2.06 -1.51
C GLY A 35 -5.42 -1.45 -0.66
N VAL A 36 -5.76 -1.22 0.61
CA VAL A 36 -4.93 -0.75 1.72
C VAL A 36 -3.48 -1.21 1.56
N VAL A 37 -2.62 -0.32 1.04
CA VAL A 37 -1.18 -0.48 1.17
C VAL A 37 -0.86 0.06 2.55
N THR A 38 -0.33 -0.77 3.44
CA THR A 38 0.34 -0.32 4.66
C THR A 38 1.83 -0.18 4.33
N PRO A 39 2.31 1.00 3.86
CA PRO A 39 3.72 1.30 4.06
C PRO A 39 3.99 1.26 5.57
N ALA A 40 5.20 0.89 5.96
CA ALA A 40 5.66 1.14 7.32
C ALA A 40 5.76 2.67 7.51
N VAL A 41 4.63 3.31 7.77
CA VAL A 41 4.54 4.75 8.00
C VAL A 41 5.11 4.98 9.40
N THR A 42 6.30 5.55 9.49
CA THR A 42 6.71 6.24 10.72
C THR A 42 5.61 7.26 10.99
N ARG A 43 4.86 7.07 12.07
CA ARG A 43 3.71 7.93 12.39
C ARG A 43 4.22 9.32 12.77
N HIS A 44 3.77 10.37 12.07
CA HIS A 44 4.21 11.74 12.37
C HIS A 44 3.21 12.47 13.27
N CYS A 45 1.93 12.11 13.15
CA CYS A 45 0.89 12.62 14.03
C CYS A 45 0.79 11.79 15.33
N ALA A 46 0.11 12.36 16.33
CA ALA A 46 -0.19 11.64 17.55
C ALA A 46 -1.07 10.42 17.26
N SER A 47 -1.01 9.43 18.15
CA SER A 47 -1.66 8.14 17.92
C SER A 47 -3.20 8.23 17.79
N ASN A 48 -3.81 9.26 18.37
CA ASN A 48 -5.24 9.55 18.31
C ASN A 48 -5.62 10.55 17.20
N GLU A 49 -4.71 10.90 16.29
CA GLU A 49 -4.98 11.85 15.21
C GLU A 49 -5.12 11.13 13.86
N VAL A 50 -5.91 11.72 12.97
CA VAL A 50 -5.96 11.31 11.57
C VAL A 50 -4.84 12.04 10.83
N GLU A 51 -4.01 11.29 10.11
CA GLU A 51 -2.84 11.81 9.42
C GLU A 51 -3.07 11.77 7.91
N LEU A 52 -2.96 12.93 7.25
CA LEU A 52 -2.97 13.04 5.79
C LEU A 52 -1.58 13.38 5.30
N TYR A 53 -1.14 12.72 4.23
CA TYR A 53 0.21 12.91 3.71
C TYR A 53 0.23 13.39 2.29
N THR A 54 1.15 14.32 2.04
CA THR A 54 1.48 14.87 0.74
C THR A 54 2.95 14.59 0.45
N ALA A 55 3.23 13.66 -0.46
CA ALA A 55 4.58 13.21 -0.78
C ALA A 55 5.42 14.27 -1.49
N SER A 56 4.79 15.10 -2.32
CA SER A 56 5.48 16.14 -3.11
C SER A 56 6.12 17.22 -2.24
N THR A 57 5.55 17.50 -1.08
CA THR A 57 6.04 18.51 -0.12
C THR A 57 6.50 17.91 1.20
N ASN A 58 6.39 16.58 1.35
CA ASN A 58 6.65 15.85 2.59
C ASN A 58 5.92 16.45 3.81
N VAL A 59 4.65 16.81 3.61
CA VAL A 59 3.81 17.41 4.66
C VAL A 59 2.88 16.36 5.25
N HIS A 60 2.79 16.38 6.57
CA HIS A 60 1.87 15.56 7.37
C HIS A 60 0.86 16.50 8.04
N THR A 61 -0.40 16.39 7.64
CA THR A 61 -1.49 17.13 8.26
C THR A 61 -2.14 16.27 9.33
N CYS A 62 -2.12 16.74 10.56
CA CYS A 62 -2.69 16.05 11.71
C CYS A 62 -4.05 16.66 12.07
N LEU A 63 -5.10 15.86 11.98
CA LEU A 63 -6.44 16.24 12.44
C LEU A 63 -6.67 15.65 13.82
N LEU A 64 -7.13 16.49 14.75
CA LEU A 64 -7.51 16.07 16.08
C LEU A 64 -8.52 14.92 16.00
N GLY A 65 -8.38 13.94 16.87
CA GLY A 65 -9.34 12.84 17.01
C GLY A 65 -9.72 12.60 18.47
N GLY A 66 -10.45 11.50 18.73
CA GLY A 66 -10.97 11.15 20.04
C GLY A 66 -12.33 11.76 20.38
N TYR A 67 -13.00 12.40 19.40
CA TYR A 67 -14.40 12.84 19.51
C TYR A 67 -15.01 13.00 18.11
N ALA A 68 -16.33 12.83 18.05
CA ALA A 68 -17.09 12.92 16.80
C ALA A 68 -17.08 14.35 16.23
N HIS A 69 -16.57 14.53 15.01
CA HIS A 69 -16.64 15.80 14.28
C HIS A 69 -16.35 15.63 12.79
N SER A 70 -16.63 16.68 12.02
CA SER A 70 -16.33 16.75 10.58
C SER A 70 -15.42 17.92 10.28
N VAL A 71 -14.48 17.72 9.36
CA VAL A 71 -13.57 18.74 8.85
C VAL A 71 -13.82 18.90 7.35
N ASN A 72 -14.15 20.12 6.93
CA ASN A 72 -14.15 20.49 5.52
C ASN A 72 -12.72 20.86 5.13
N PHE A 73 -12.15 20.12 4.20
CA PHE A 73 -10.74 20.16 3.84
C PHE A 73 -10.54 20.82 2.47
N TYR A 74 -11.22 20.35 1.41
CA TYR A 74 -11.19 20.89 0.04
C TYR A 74 -9.78 21.19 -0.51
N GLU A 75 -8.84 20.28 -0.29
CA GLU A 75 -7.47 20.39 -0.76
C GLU A 75 -7.06 19.18 -1.60
N CYS A 76 -5.98 19.33 -2.36
CA CYS A 76 -5.48 18.32 -3.29
C CYS A 76 -4.03 17.92 -2.98
N ASN A 77 -3.62 16.82 -3.62
CA ASN A 77 -2.29 16.21 -3.56
C ASN A 77 -2.05 15.29 -2.36
N PHE A 78 -3.10 14.68 -1.79
CA PHE A 78 -2.94 13.69 -0.73
C PHE A 78 -2.65 12.31 -1.30
N ASP A 79 -1.54 11.70 -0.90
CA ASP A 79 -1.14 10.36 -1.32
C ASP A 79 -1.80 9.27 -0.48
N TRP A 80 -1.99 9.53 0.82
CA TRP A 80 -2.63 8.61 1.73
C TRP A 80 -3.27 9.29 2.94
N VAL A 81 -4.17 8.55 3.59
CA VAL A 81 -4.85 8.90 4.84
C VAL A 81 -4.63 7.76 5.84
N ASN A 82 -4.13 8.07 7.04
CA ASN A 82 -4.04 7.12 8.16
C ASN A 82 -5.04 7.54 9.25
N THR A 83 -5.82 6.58 9.74
CA THR A 83 -6.94 6.89 10.64
C THR A 83 -6.55 7.11 12.10
N GLY A 84 -5.31 6.83 12.49
CA GLY A 84 -4.93 6.81 13.91
C GLY A 84 -5.88 5.93 14.72
N ASN A 85 -6.14 6.29 15.97
CA ASN A 85 -7.11 5.58 16.80
C ASN A 85 -8.57 6.05 16.59
N ASN A 86 -9.01 6.30 15.34
CA ASN A 86 -10.33 6.83 15.04
C ASN A 86 -11.02 6.05 13.92
N TRP A 87 -12.35 6.07 13.92
CA TRP A 87 -13.14 5.72 12.73
C TRP A 87 -13.19 6.91 11.78
N VAL A 88 -12.94 6.68 10.49
CA VAL A 88 -12.83 7.78 9.53
C VAL A 88 -13.57 7.49 8.24
N ALA A 89 -14.46 8.38 7.84
CA ALA A 89 -15.05 8.42 6.50
C ALA A 89 -14.61 9.72 5.80
N PHE A 90 -14.56 9.75 4.47
CA PHE A 90 -14.22 10.98 3.76
C PHE A 90 -14.66 10.97 2.29
N THR A 91 -14.77 12.16 1.71
CA THR A 91 -14.94 12.35 0.26
C THR A 91 -13.60 12.60 -0.41
N TRP A 92 -13.41 12.01 -1.59
CA TRP A 92 -12.17 12.10 -2.34
C TRP A 92 -12.38 12.04 -3.86
N GLY A 93 -11.34 12.30 -4.63
CA GLY A 93 -11.35 12.09 -6.07
C GLY A 93 -10.07 12.59 -6.75
N VAL A 94 -9.80 12.10 -7.96
CA VAL A 94 -8.71 12.66 -8.78
C VAL A 94 -9.21 13.97 -9.39
N ASN A 95 -8.64 15.09 -8.95
CA ASN A 95 -9.04 16.46 -9.34
C ASN A 95 -10.50 16.84 -8.97
N ASN A 96 -11.14 16.12 -8.05
CA ASN A 96 -12.51 16.39 -7.58
C ASN A 96 -12.78 15.72 -6.21
N TYR A 97 -14.03 15.78 -5.73
CA TYR A 97 -14.46 15.20 -4.45
C TYR A 97 -15.67 14.25 -4.59
N SER A 98 -15.82 13.58 -5.73
CA SER A 98 -17.05 12.86 -6.09
C SER A 98 -17.15 11.44 -5.54
N SER A 99 -16.05 10.87 -5.07
CA SER A 99 -16.00 9.54 -4.48
C SER A 99 -16.13 9.62 -2.96
N TYR A 100 -16.63 8.54 -2.37
CA TYR A 100 -16.77 8.42 -0.92
C TYR A 100 -16.03 7.17 -0.44
N GLN A 101 -15.18 7.35 0.55
CA GLN A 101 -14.58 6.26 1.30
C GLN A 101 -15.42 6.04 2.57
N PRO A 102 -16.18 4.94 2.63
CA PRO A 102 -16.99 4.63 3.81
C PRO A 102 -16.10 4.25 5.00
N GLY A 103 -16.66 4.46 6.19
CA GLY A 103 -16.01 4.33 7.51
C GLY A 103 -14.90 3.29 7.58
N MET A 104 -13.67 3.80 7.66
CA MET A 104 -12.45 3.05 7.86
C MET A 104 -12.21 2.86 9.36
N ALA A 105 -11.78 1.66 9.73
CA ALA A 105 -11.46 1.32 11.11
C ALA A 105 -10.19 2.06 11.61
N PRO A 106 -10.02 2.18 12.93
CA PRO A 106 -8.78 2.61 13.54
C PRO A 106 -7.57 1.84 13.01
N TRP A 107 -6.43 2.55 12.95
CA TRP A 107 -5.12 2.06 12.53
C TRP A 107 -5.04 1.57 11.08
N THR A 108 -5.94 2.06 10.24
CA THR A 108 -5.98 1.74 8.81
C THR A 108 -5.31 2.85 8.01
N THR A 109 -4.63 2.48 6.93
CA THR A 109 -4.13 3.43 5.92
C THR A 109 -4.89 3.24 4.62
N TRP A 110 -5.32 4.32 3.99
CA TRP A 110 -5.96 4.32 2.69
C TRP A 110 -5.10 5.07 1.68
N SER A 111 -5.01 4.51 0.48
CA SER A 111 -4.36 5.12 -0.68
C SER A 111 -4.89 4.44 -1.94
N ILE A 112 -4.84 5.16 -3.06
CA ILE A 112 -5.12 4.60 -4.40
C ILE A 112 -3.87 4.55 -5.29
N GLY A 113 -2.69 4.77 -4.71
CA GLY A 113 -1.41 4.76 -5.43
C GLY A 113 -1.12 6.00 -6.27
N GLN A 114 -1.92 7.06 -6.13
CA GLN A 114 -1.70 8.38 -6.73
C GLN A 114 -2.33 9.47 -5.85
N PRO A 115 -1.87 10.73 -5.94
CA PRO A 115 -2.44 11.82 -5.18
C PRO A 115 -3.90 12.12 -5.54
N VAL A 116 -4.70 12.45 -4.53
CA VAL A 116 -6.13 12.80 -4.66
C VAL A 116 -6.44 14.15 -4.05
N CYS A 117 -7.62 14.66 -4.36
CA CYS A 117 -8.27 15.71 -3.62
C CYS A 117 -9.19 15.13 -2.56
N ILE A 118 -9.24 15.77 -1.38
CA ILE A 118 -10.08 15.38 -0.24
C ILE A 118 -10.97 16.55 0.12
N GLY A 119 -12.28 16.30 0.16
CA GLY A 119 -13.29 17.34 0.32
C GLY A 119 -13.70 17.53 1.78
N ARG A 120 -14.21 16.46 2.37
CA ARG A 120 -14.65 16.41 3.77
C ARG A 120 -14.12 15.13 4.41
N ILE A 121 -13.75 15.24 5.68
CA ILE A 121 -13.37 14.11 6.54
C ILE A 121 -14.31 14.10 7.73
N ASP A 122 -14.79 12.91 8.08
CA ASP A 122 -15.68 12.61 9.18
C ASP A 122 -14.95 11.68 10.15
N ILE A 123 -14.77 12.12 11.39
CA ILE A 123 -13.99 11.42 12.42
C ILE A 123 -14.95 11.02 13.54
N ASP A 124 -15.03 9.72 13.83
CA ASP A 124 -15.88 9.11 14.86
C ASP A 124 -17.38 9.47 14.80
N THR A 125 -17.87 9.89 13.63
CA THR A 125 -19.30 10.24 13.39
C THR A 125 -20.15 9.04 12.99
#